data_AF-A0A1H4IDQ3-F1
#
_entry.id   AF-A0A1H4IDQ3-F1
#
_cell.length_a   1.000
_cell.length_b   1.000
_cell.length_c   1.000
_cell.angle_alpha   90.00
_cell.angle_beta   90.00
_cell.angle_gamma   90.00
#
_symmetry.space_group_name_H-M   'P 1'
#
loop_
_entity.id
_entity.type
_entity.pdbx_description
1 polymer ?
#
loop_
_entity_poly.entity_id
_entity_poly.type
_entity_poly.pdbx_seq_one_letter_code
_entity_poly.pdbx_strand_id
1 'polypeptide(L)'
;MNETRSIESQADMDQYAQEIARLLDPQCRVEPLPQNASLSARIVDGDGRALDLVRCDDRRLRVQAQLPEDAPVRTPSIRVSALTPKHVADHIRRRLLPQHAEALEKAEAEKVVREAEQRARGAVAEKLASLVPGAYVNPEYPGPRHTTVSFQRREDPEDLWFTGRIWATVGPRGDSVELEIHALSEEAEHALRGLASLDGWCTRKGDSAG
;
A
#
# COMPACT_ATOMS: atom_id res chain seq x y z
N MET A 1 18.34 -43.20 2.43
CA MET A 1 19.08 -42.28 1.55
C MET A 1 18.04 -41.41 0.86
N ASN A 2 18.04 -40.09 1.08
CA ASN A 2 17.10 -39.20 0.38
C ASN A 2 17.79 -38.74 -0.91
N GLU A 3 17.32 -39.22 -2.05
CA GLU A 3 17.79 -38.74 -3.35
C GLU A 3 17.37 -37.27 -3.50
N THR A 4 18.38 -36.41 -3.70
CA THR A 4 18.14 -35.01 -4.02
C THR A 4 17.75 -34.94 -5.48
N ARG A 5 16.53 -34.51 -5.77
CA ARG A 5 16.02 -34.41 -7.14
C ARG A 5 16.55 -33.13 -7.80
N SER A 6 17.15 -33.26 -8.98
CA SER A 6 17.54 -32.11 -9.81
C SER A 6 16.30 -31.52 -10.49
N ILE A 7 16.19 -30.18 -10.57
CA ILE A 7 15.06 -29.47 -11.19
C ILE A 7 15.58 -28.76 -12.43
N GLU A 8 15.76 -29.46 -13.55
CA GLU A 8 16.51 -28.94 -14.71
C GLU A 8 15.61 -28.34 -15.78
N SER A 9 14.35 -28.74 -15.80
CA SER A 9 13.35 -28.29 -16.76
C SER A 9 12.11 -27.70 -16.08
N GLN A 10 11.27 -27.04 -16.88
CA GLN A 10 9.99 -26.55 -16.39
C GLN A 10 9.06 -27.70 -15.98
N ALA A 11 9.09 -28.82 -16.70
CA ALA A 11 8.33 -30.02 -16.36
C ALA A 11 8.76 -30.60 -15.00
N ASP A 12 10.07 -30.59 -14.70
CA ASP A 12 10.57 -30.99 -13.38
C ASP A 12 10.08 -30.05 -12.28
N MET A 13 10.08 -28.74 -12.54
CA MET A 13 9.61 -27.72 -11.62
C MET A 13 8.12 -27.87 -11.32
N ASP A 14 7.31 -28.09 -12.34
CA ASP A 14 5.86 -28.29 -12.22
C ASP A 14 5.55 -29.57 -11.42
N GLN A 15 6.24 -30.66 -11.70
CA GLN A 15 6.08 -31.90 -10.93
C GLN A 15 6.52 -31.72 -9.48
N TYR A 16 7.66 -31.06 -9.25
CA TYR A 16 8.16 -30.77 -7.91
C TYR A 16 7.17 -29.92 -7.11
N ALA A 17 6.59 -28.89 -7.74
CA ALA A 17 5.55 -28.06 -7.15
C ALA A 17 4.27 -28.86 -6.86
N GLN A 18 3.88 -29.80 -7.73
CA GLN A 18 2.72 -30.66 -7.51
C GLN A 18 2.89 -31.59 -6.30
N GLU A 19 4.11 -32.10 -6.09
CA GLU A 19 4.45 -32.89 -4.91
C GLU A 19 4.42 -32.03 -3.63
N ILE A 20 4.95 -30.80 -3.69
CA ILE A 20 4.82 -29.84 -2.57
C ILE A 20 3.36 -29.52 -2.29
N ALA A 21 2.55 -29.23 -3.31
CA ALA A 21 1.14 -28.87 -3.17
C ALA A 21 0.37 -29.96 -2.41
N ARG A 22 0.46 -31.22 -2.87
CA ARG A 22 -0.15 -32.37 -2.17
C ARG A 22 0.34 -32.51 -0.74
N LEU A 23 1.61 -32.22 -0.51
CA LEU A 23 2.19 -32.29 0.82
C LEU A 23 1.75 -31.14 1.72
N LEU A 24 1.34 -29.99 1.20
CA LEU A 24 0.85 -28.83 1.96
C LEU A 24 -0.62 -28.99 2.36
N ASP A 25 -1.49 -29.28 1.39
CA ASP A 25 -2.91 -29.53 1.59
C ASP A 25 -3.49 -30.25 0.37
N PRO A 26 -4.42 -31.22 0.52
CA PRO A 26 -5.08 -31.89 -0.61
C PRO A 26 -5.79 -30.96 -1.59
N GLN A 27 -6.21 -29.77 -1.16
CA GLN A 27 -6.86 -28.77 -2.00
C GLN A 27 -5.87 -27.88 -2.76
N CYS A 28 -4.59 -27.93 -2.43
CA CYS A 28 -3.57 -27.19 -3.17
C CYS A 28 -3.44 -27.72 -4.61
N ARG A 29 -3.42 -26.80 -5.57
CA ARG A 29 -3.18 -27.09 -6.99
C ARG A 29 -2.02 -26.28 -7.53
N VAL A 30 -1.37 -26.76 -8.58
CA VAL A 30 -0.36 -26.00 -9.31
C VAL A 30 -1.05 -25.26 -10.45
N GLU A 31 -0.75 -23.98 -10.59
CA GLU A 31 -1.20 -23.14 -11.69
C GLU A 31 -0.01 -22.71 -12.55
N PRO A 32 -0.18 -22.61 -13.88
CA PRO A 32 0.88 -22.14 -14.76
C PRO A 32 1.17 -20.66 -14.47
N LEU A 33 2.45 -20.33 -14.27
CA LEU A 33 2.92 -18.95 -14.29
C LEU A 33 3.16 -18.50 -15.73
N PRO A 34 2.98 -17.21 -16.05
CA PRO A 34 3.46 -16.64 -17.30
C PRO A 34 4.94 -17.00 -17.46
N GLN A 35 5.30 -17.59 -18.61
CA GLN A 35 6.66 -18.07 -18.87
C GLN A 35 7.64 -16.90 -18.91
N ASN A 36 8.30 -16.67 -17.78
CA ASN A 36 9.46 -15.82 -17.68
C ASN A 36 10.72 -16.70 -17.80
N ALA A 37 11.88 -16.11 -18.08
CA ALA A 37 13.15 -16.83 -18.30
C ALA A 37 13.65 -17.70 -17.11
N SER A 38 12.92 -17.76 -15.99
CA SER A 38 13.26 -18.51 -14.79
C SER A 38 12.31 -19.68 -14.54
N LEU A 39 12.88 -20.85 -14.24
CA LEU A 39 12.12 -22.02 -13.77
C LEU A 39 11.30 -21.67 -12.54
N SER A 40 9.98 -21.66 -12.69
CA SER A 40 9.06 -21.20 -11.65
C SER A 40 7.71 -21.91 -11.71
N ALA A 41 7.03 -22.03 -10.58
CA ALA A 41 5.69 -22.61 -10.49
C ALA A 41 4.88 -21.89 -9.41
N ARG A 42 3.55 -21.84 -9.59
CA ARG A 42 2.63 -21.27 -8.60
C ARG A 42 1.80 -22.37 -7.97
N ILE A 43 1.73 -22.39 -6.65
CA ILE A 43 0.83 -23.25 -5.90
C ILE A 43 -0.31 -22.38 -5.35
N VAL A 44 -1.56 -22.76 -5.60
CA VAL A 44 -2.75 -22.08 -5.08
C VAL A 44 -3.49 -23.02 -4.15
N ASP A 45 -3.83 -22.56 -2.95
CA ASP A 45 -4.59 -23.34 -1.96
C ASP A 45 -6.11 -23.26 -2.17
N GLY A 46 -6.87 -23.95 -1.31
CA GLY A 46 -8.34 -23.97 -1.35
C GLY A 46 -9.00 -22.60 -1.10
N ASP A 47 -8.30 -21.67 -0.45
CA ASP A 47 -8.76 -20.31 -0.16
C ASP A 47 -8.33 -19.31 -1.25
N GLY A 48 -7.69 -19.79 -2.33
CA GLY A 48 -7.19 -18.94 -3.42
C GLY A 48 -5.88 -18.21 -3.10
N ARG A 49 -5.21 -18.52 -2.00
CA ARG A 49 -3.90 -17.94 -1.66
C ARG A 49 -2.82 -18.59 -2.52
N ALA A 50 -1.97 -17.78 -3.12
CA ALA A 50 -0.93 -18.25 -4.02
C ALA A 50 0.47 -18.19 -3.40
N LEU A 51 1.29 -19.20 -3.67
CA LEU A 51 2.71 -19.27 -3.38
C LEU A 51 3.48 -19.39 -4.70
N ASP A 52 4.41 -18.47 -4.94
CA ASP A 52 5.30 -18.53 -6.09
C ASP A 52 6.62 -19.16 -5.70
N LEU A 53 6.97 -20.23 -6.40
CA LEU A 53 8.24 -20.92 -6.27
C LEU A 53 9.11 -20.52 -7.46
N VAL A 54 10.29 -19.98 -7.17
CA VAL A 54 11.25 -19.57 -8.19
C VAL A 54 12.59 -20.23 -7.89
N ARG A 55 13.14 -20.97 -8.85
CA ARG A 55 14.49 -21.53 -8.73
C ARG A 55 15.50 -20.40 -8.81
N CYS A 56 16.30 -20.26 -7.76
CA CYS A 56 17.36 -19.25 -7.70
C CYS A 56 18.70 -19.78 -8.22
N ASP A 57 18.98 -21.04 -7.91
CA ASP A 57 20.18 -21.77 -8.32
C ASP A 57 19.87 -23.27 -8.29
N ASP A 58 20.89 -24.11 -8.52
CA ASP A 58 20.68 -25.54 -8.66
C ASP A 58 20.10 -26.23 -7.43
N ARG A 59 20.22 -25.62 -6.26
CA ARG A 59 19.89 -26.25 -4.98
C ARG A 59 18.95 -25.43 -4.13
N ARG A 60 18.46 -24.27 -4.59
CA ARG A 60 17.65 -23.36 -3.78
C ARG A 60 16.43 -22.83 -4.53
N LEU A 61 15.31 -22.84 -3.81
CA LEU A 61 14.08 -22.16 -4.18
C LEU A 61 13.93 -20.89 -3.34
N ARG A 62 13.47 -19.82 -3.98
CA ARG A 62 12.77 -18.73 -3.31
C ARG A 62 11.29 -19.05 -3.36
N VAL A 63 10.63 -19.02 -2.21
CA VAL A 63 9.18 -19.18 -2.10
C VAL A 63 8.61 -17.87 -1.58
N GLN A 64 7.68 -17.29 -2.32
CA GLN A 64 7.06 -16.00 -2.04
C GLN A 64 5.55 -16.20 -1.89
N ALA A 65 4.96 -15.72 -0.80
CA ALA A 65 3.52 -15.78 -0.60
C ALA A 65 2.87 -14.54 -1.23
N GLN A 66 1.97 -14.72 -2.18
CA GLN A 66 1.30 -13.60 -2.85
C GLN A 66 0.35 -12.88 -1.91
N LEU A 67 0.38 -11.55 -1.97
CA LEU A 67 -0.57 -10.68 -1.31
C LEU A 67 -1.51 -10.07 -2.37
N PRO A 68 -2.65 -9.48 -1.98
CA PRO A 68 -3.45 -8.64 -2.88
C PRO A 68 -2.57 -7.58 -3.57
N GLU A 69 -2.89 -7.23 -4.81
CA GLU A 69 -2.06 -6.34 -5.65
C GLU A 69 -1.79 -4.98 -4.98
N ASP A 70 -2.79 -4.43 -4.31
CA ASP A 70 -2.70 -3.15 -3.60
C ASP A 70 -2.29 -3.29 -2.12
N ALA A 71 -1.77 -4.46 -1.72
CA ALA A 71 -1.40 -4.68 -0.33
C ALA A 71 -0.28 -3.71 0.08
N PRO A 72 -0.47 -2.91 1.15
CA PRO A 72 0.45 -1.86 1.54
C PRO A 72 1.70 -2.37 2.27
N VAL A 73 1.88 -3.70 2.34
CA VAL A 73 2.94 -4.36 3.11
C VAL A 73 3.84 -5.18 2.18
N ARG A 74 5.07 -5.42 2.64
CA ARG A 74 6.04 -6.21 1.89
C ARG A 74 5.61 -7.67 1.80
N THR A 75 5.67 -8.22 0.60
CA THR A 75 5.41 -9.63 0.32
C THR A 75 6.38 -10.56 1.06
N PRO A 76 5.87 -11.47 1.92
CA PRO A 76 6.71 -12.44 2.62
C PRO A 76 7.40 -13.41 1.66
N SER A 77 8.68 -13.70 1.94
CA SER A 77 9.42 -14.69 1.17
C SER A 77 10.47 -15.40 2.02
N ILE A 78 10.73 -16.65 1.67
CA ILE A 78 11.80 -17.46 2.23
C ILE A 78 12.70 -18.00 1.13
N ARG A 79 13.96 -18.27 1.47
CA ARG A 79 14.85 -19.12 0.66
C ARG A 79 15.02 -20.45 1.37
N VAL A 80 14.90 -21.54 0.61
CA VAL A 80 14.96 -22.91 1.12
C VAL A 80 15.73 -23.78 0.14
N SER A 81 16.49 -24.75 0.66
CA SER A 81 17.15 -25.73 -0.18
C SER A 81 16.14 -26.67 -0.82
N ALA A 82 16.26 -26.94 -2.12
CA ALA A 82 15.37 -27.78 -2.90
C ALA A 82 15.64 -29.30 -2.67
N LEU A 83 16.00 -29.71 -1.46
CA LEU A 83 16.45 -31.08 -1.17
C LEU A 83 15.37 -32.12 -1.49
N THR A 84 14.17 -31.93 -0.92
CA THR A 84 12.99 -32.76 -1.17
C THR A 84 11.72 -31.91 -1.09
N PRO A 85 10.65 -32.29 -1.79
CA PRO A 85 9.35 -31.61 -1.69
C PRO A 85 8.85 -31.50 -0.25
N LYS A 86 9.05 -32.55 0.56
CA LYS A 86 8.70 -32.57 1.98
C LYS A 86 9.47 -31.53 2.79
N HIS A 87 10.78 -31.41 2.56
CA HIS A 87 11.60 -30.40 3.23
C HIS A 87 11.12 -28.99 2.90
N VAL A 88 10.81 -28.72 1.63
CA VAL A 88 10.28 -27.42 1.20
C VAL A 88 8.91 -27.15 1.84
N ALA A 89 7.99 -28.13 1.81
CA ALA A 89 6.67 -28.02 2.42
C ALA A 89 6.75 -27.75 3.94
N ASP A 90 7.64 -28.42 4.66
CA ASP A 90 7.87 -28.19 6.10
C ASP A 90 8.36 -26.76 6.37
N HIS A 91 9.26 -26.24 5.53
CA HIS A 91 9.72 -24.86 5.65
C HIS A 91 8.63 -23.84 5.32
N ILE A 92 7.81 -24.10 4.30
CA ILE A 92 6.64 -23.25 3.97
C ILE A 92 5.72 -23.16 5.19
N ARG A 93 5.34 -24.31 5.78
CA ARG A 93 4.45 -24.34 6.95
C ARG A 93 5.03 -23.66 8.17
N ARG A 94 6.29 -23.91 8.50
CA ARG A 94 6.89 -23.42 9.76
C ARG A 94 7.32 -21.96 9.71
N ARG A 95 7.59 -21.42 8.51
CA ARG A 95 8.17 -20.08 8.36
C ARG A 95 7.34 -19.16 7.49
N LEU A 96 6.94 -19.62 6.31
CA LEU A 96 6.28 -18.74 5.34
C LEU A 96 4.80 -18.52 5.66
N LEU A 97 4.03 -19.57 5.95
CA LEU A 97 2.60 -19.43 6.22
C LEU A 97 2.29 -18.54 7.44
N PRO A 98 3.03 -18.62 8.57
CA PRO A 98 2.84 -17.69 9.68
C PRO A 98 3.11 -16.24 9.30
N GLN A 99 4.20 -15.99 8.56
CA GLN A 99 4.53 -14.64 8.06
C GLN A 99 3.49 -14.14 7.06
N HIS A 100 2.91 -15.03 6.26
CA HIS A 100 1.84 -14.70 5.33
C HIS A 100 0.56 -14.28 6.04
N ALA A 101 0.14 -15.02 7.08
CA ALA A 101 -1.00 -14.65 7.90
C ALA A 101 -0.79 -13.27 8.56
N GLU A 102 0.37 -13.04 9.17
CA GLU A 102 0.71 -11.75 9.78
C GLU A 102 0.72 -10.61 8.75
N ALA A 103 1.22 -10.85 7.54
CA ALA A 103 1.21 -9.84 6.47
C ALA A 103 -0.21 -9.52 5.99
N LEU A 104 -1.09 -10.51 5.86
CA LEU A 104 -2.49 -10.30 5.49
C LEU A 104 -3.23 -9.47 6.55
N GLU A 105 -3.04 -9.78 7.83
CA GLU A 105 -3.63 -9.02 8.94
C GLU A 105 -3.15 -7.56 8.93
N LYS A 106 -1.85 -7.33 8.73
CA LYS A 106 -1.29 -5.97 8.62
C LYS A 106 -1.81 -5.24 7.38
N ALA A 107 -1.90 -5.92 6.24
CA ALA A 107 -2.42 -5.33 5.01
C ALA A 107 -3.86 -4.83 5.19
N GLU A 108 -4.72 -5.63 5.83
CA GLU A 108 -6.10 -5.25 6.10
C GLU A 108 -6.17 -4.09 7.10
N ALA A 109 -5.40 -4.14 8.19
CA ALA A 109 -5.36 -3.05 9.16
C ALA A 109 -4.91 -1.72 8.53
N GLU A 110 -3.88 -1.75 7.68
CA GLU A 110 -3.40 -0.56 6.97
C GLU A 110 -4.39 -0.07 5.92
N LYS A 111 -5.10 -0.96 5.24
CA LYS A 111 -6.17 -0.60 4.30
C LYS A 111 -7.27 0.19 5.01
N VAL A 112 -7.76 -0.29 6.15
CA VAL A 112 -8.77 0.41 6.96
C VAL A 112 -8.28 1.81 7.37
N VAL A 113 -7.02 1.92 7.80
CA VAL A 113 -6.43 3.23 8.16
C VAL A 113 -6.36 4.15 6.94
N ARG A 114 -5.90 3.66 5.78
CA ARG A 114 -5.83 4.45 4.54
C ARG A 114 -7.20 4.91 4.05
N GLU A 115 -8.21 4.06 4.14
CA GLU A 115 -9.59 4.42 3.79
C GLU A 115 -10.16 5.49 4.74
N ALA A 116 -9.90 5.36 6.05
CA ALA A 116 -10.28 6.37 7.03
C ALA A 116 -9.58 7.71 6.77
N GLU A 117 -8.28 7.68 6.50
CA GLU A 117 -7.50 8.85 6.11
C GLU A 117 -8.07 9.46 4.83
N GLN A 118 -8.28 8.69 3.76
CA GLN A 118 -8.86 9.20 2.51
C GLN A 118 -10.23 9.86 2.71
N ARG A 119 -11.10 9.26 3.53
CA ARG A 119 -12.40 9.84 3.88
C ARG A 119 -12.25 11.18 4.63
N ALA A 120 -11.37 11.22 5.63
CA ALA A 120 -11.08 12.44 6.38
C ALA A 120 -10.51 13.54 5.48
N ARG A 121 -9.60 13.19 4.57
CA ARG A 121 -9.04 14.10 3.57
C ARG A 121 -10.11 14.68 2.65
N GLY A 122 -11.05 13.86 2.19
CA GLY A 122 -12.20 14.30 1.40
C GLY A 122 -13.07 15.30 2.18
N ALA A 123 -13.43 14.98 3.43
CA ALA A 123 -14.25 15.87 4.26
C ALA A 123 -13.57 17.22 4.54
N VAL A 124 -12.25 17.23 4.81
CA VAL A 124 -11.47 18.46 4.99
C VAL A 124 -11.46 19.28 3.70
N ALA A 125 -11.26 18.63 2.56
CA ALA A 125 -11.24 19.31 1.27
C ALA A 125 -12.60 19.94 0.91
N GLU A 126 -13.70 19.21 1.08
CA GLU A 126 -15.07 19.73 0.90
C GLU A 126 -15.34 20.92 1.82
N LYS A 127 -14.95 20.81 3.09
CA LYS A 127 -15.14 21.87 4.07
C LYS A 127 -14.34 23.11 3.70
N LEU A 128 -13.06 22.97 3.37
CA LEU A 128 -12.22 24.10 2.93
C LEU A 128 -12.76 24.75 1.65
N ALA A 129 -13.23 23.97 0.68
CA ALA A 129 -13.84 24.49 -0.54
C ALA A 129 -15.12 25.28 -0.28
N SER A 130 -15.93 24.86 0.70
CA SER A 130 -17.15 25.59 1.09
C SER A 130 -16.87 26.95 1.75
N LEU A 131 -15.67 27.13 2.31
CA LEU A 131 -15.29 28.31 3.09
C LEU A 131 -14.49 29.33 2.28
N VAL A 132 -13.87 28.89 1.18
CA VAL A 132 -13.01 29.73 0.35
C VAL A 132 -13.63 29.83 -1.05
N PRO A 133 -14.28 30.95 -1.38
CA PRO A 133 -14.84 31.16 -2.72
C PRO A 133 -13.76 31.03 -3.81
N GLY A 134 -14.02 30.19 -4.82
CA GLY A 134 -13.09 29.93 -5.93
C GLY A 134 -12.03 28.86 -5.65
N ALA A 135 -12.08 28.18 -4.51
CA ALA A 135 -11.18 27.07 -4.22
C ALA A 135 -11.43 25.83 -5.08
N TYR A 136 -10.35 25.16 -5.46
CA TYR A 136 -10.40 23.87 -6.14
C TYR A 136 -9.49 22.87 -5.44
N VAL A 137 -10.03 21.71 -5.12
CA VAL A 137 -9.27 20.67 -4.42
C VAL A 137 -8.22 20.13 -5.40
N ASN A 138 -6.94 20.17 -5.00
CA ASN A 138 -5.86 19.52 -5.75
C ASN A 138 -5.38 18.28 -4.99
N PRO A 139 -5.95 17.09 -5.25
CA PRO A 139 -5.63 15.88 -4.51
C PRO A 139 -4.24 15.30 -4.82
N GLU A 140 -3.48 15.85 -5.79
CA GLU A 140 -2.32 15.19 -6.39
C GLU A 140 -0.94 15.57 -5.81
N TYR A 141 -0.83 16.42 -4.77
CA TYR A 141 0.49 16.75 -4.22
C TYR A 141 1.05 15.64 -3.31
N PRO A 142 2.24 15.06 -3.60
CA PRO A 142 2.51 13.66 -3.28
C PRO A 142 3.25 13.52 -1.96
N GLY A 143 2.56 12.99 -0.96
CA GLY A 143 3.22 12.41 0.20
C GLY A 143 2.25 11.53 0.97
N PRO A 144 2.73 10.44 1.60
CA PRO A 144 1.88 9.39 2.18
C PRO A 144 0.98 9.83 3.35
N ARG A 145 0.90 11.12 3.70
CA ARG A 145 0.06 11.69 4.78
C ARG A 145 -0.42 13.12 4.56
N HIS A 146 -0.45 13.62 3.31
CA HIS A 146 -0.82 15.01 3.03
C HIS A 146 -2.11 15.12 2.22
N THR A 147 -2.89 16.17 2.50
CA THR A 147 -3.90 16.71 1.58
C THR A 147 -3.51 18.15 1.26
N THR A 148 -3.45 18.49 -0.03
CA THR A 148 -3.22 19.87 -0.44
C THR A 148 -4.54 20.45 -0.95
N VAL A 149 -4.96 21.61 -0.43
CA VAL A 149 -6.09 22.36 -1.00
C VAL A 149 -5.55 23.67 -1.57
N SER A 150 -5.51 23.76 -2.90
CA SER A 150 -5.08 24.99 -3.58
C SER A 150 -6.29 25.85 -3.91
N PHE A 151 -6.15 27.16 -4.00
CA PHE A 151 -7.21 28.00 -4.52
C PHE A 151 -6.63 29.14 -5.34
N GLN A 152 -7.35 29.56 -6.37
CA GLN A 152 -6.99 30.74 -7.14
C GLN A 152 -8.04 31.79 -6.84
N ARG A 153 -7.60 32.97 -6.41
CA ARG A 153 -8.48 34.12 -6.20
C ARG A 153 -8.03 35.26 -7.09
N ARG A 154 -9.00 35.99 -7.61
CA ARG A 154 -8.80 37.26 -8.30
C ARG A 154 -9.21 38.37 -7.34
N GLU A 155 -8.28 39.25 -6.98
CA GLU A 155 -8.57 40.38 -6.07
C GLU A 155 -9.16 41.59 -6.82
N ASP A 156 -8.75 41.83 -8.08
CA ASP A 156 -9.29 42.91 -8.93
C ASP A 156 -9.54 42.42 -10.38
N PRO A 157 -10.54 42.93 -11.14
CA PRO A 157 -10.74 42.59 -12.54
C PRO A 157 -9.58 43.00 -13.45
N GLU A 158 -8.74 43.96 -13.04
CA GLU A 158 -7.59 44.43 -13.82
C GLU A 158 -6.23 43.88 -13.33
N ASP A 159 -6.22 43.09 -12.25
CA ASP A 159 -4.97 42.69 -11.58
C ASP A 159 -4.54 41.24 -11.84
N LEU A 160 -3.28 40.95 -11.50
CA LEU A 160 -2.64 39.64 -11.65
C LEU A 160 -3.31 38.57 -10.77
N TRP A 161 -3.36 37.32 -11.25
CA TRP A 161 -3.87 36.19 -10.48
C TRP A 161 -2.97 35.88 -9.28
N PHE A 162 -3.48 36.01 -8.05
CA PHE A 162 -2.80 35.53 -6.85
C PHE A 162 -3.24 34.08 -6.56
N THR A 163 -2.26 33.19 -6.39
CA THR A 163 -2.52 31.82 -5.96
C THR A 163 -2.29 31.73 -4.46
N GLY A 164 -3.37 31.77 -3.68
CA GLY A 164 -3.33 31.41 -2.27
C GLY A 164 -3.31 29.89 -2.11
N ARG A 165 -2.74 29.38 -1.02
CA ARG A 165 -2.69 27.94 -0.78
C ARG A 165 -2.98 27.62 0.67
N ILE A 166 -3.87 26.65 0.90
CA ILE A 166 -4.09 26.04 2.21
C ILE A 166 -3.59 24.60 2.14
N TRP A 167 -2.47 24.35 2.81
CA TRP A 167 -1.99 23.01 3.06
C TRP A 167 -2.73 22.42 4.26
N ALA A 168 -3.34 21.24 4.08
CA ALA A 168 -4.10 20.57 5.13
C ALA A 168 -3.50 19.19 5.39
N THR A 169 -2.66 19.09 6.42
CA THR A 169 -2.09 17.82 6.86
C THR A 169 -3.10 17.12 7.77
N VAL A 170 -3.69 16.03 7.27
CA VAL A 170 -4.60 15.20 8.05
C VAL A 170 -3.79 14.14 8.78
N GLY A 171 -3.93 14.09 10.11
CA GLY A 171 -3.27 13.10 10.94
C GLY A 171 -3.76 11.68 10.67
N PRO A 172 -3.08 10.66 11.20
CA PRO A 172 -3.50 9.27 11.07
C PRO A 172 -4.97 9.10 11.46
N ARG A 173 -5.72 8.31 10.69
CA ARG A 173 -7.16 8.05 10.89
C ARG A 173 -8.08 9.28 10.86
N GLY A 174 -7.57 10.47 10.55
CA GLY A 174 -8.35 11.70 10.60
C GLY A 174 -8.46 12.32 11.99
N ASP A 175 -7.66 11.88 12.96
CA ASP A 175 -7.77 12.31 14.36
C ASP A 175 -7.27 13.75 14.59
N SER A 176 -6.61 14.36 13.60
CA SER A 176 -6.17 15.75 13.66
C SER A 176 -6.13 16.37 12.26
N VAL A 177 -6.23 17.69 12.19
CA VAL A 177 -6.01 18.47 10.95
C VAL A 177 -5.08 19.62 11.28
N GLU A 178 -3.96 19.71 10.58
CA GLU A 178 -3.05 20.85 10.64
C GLU A 178 -3.17 21.66 9.36
N LEU A 179 -3.48 22.95 9.50
CA LEU A 179 -3.61 23.88 8.39
C LEU A 179 -2.39 24.79 8.32
N GLU A 180 -1.72 24.80 7.16
CA GLU A 180 -0.69 25.77 6.80
C GLU A 180 -1.25 26.70 5.72
N ILE A 181 -1.30 27.98 6.05
CA ILE A 181 -1.96 28.99 5.23
C ILE A 181 -0.91 29.88 4.58
N HIS A 182 -0.94 29.99 3.26
CA HIS A 182 -0.10 30.89 2.47
C HIS A 182 -0.98 31.85 1.66
N ALA A 183 -0.72 33.16 1.81
CA ALA A 183 -1.37 34.25 1.07
C ALA A 183 -2.92 34.24 1.13
N LEU A 184 -3.49 34.52 2.32
CA LEU A 184 -4.93 34.78 2.51
C LEU A 184 -5.21 36.24 2.84
N SER A 185 -6.39 36.72 2.44
CA SER A 185 -6.97 37.96 2.98
C SER A 185 -7.34 37.79 4.46
N GLU A 186 -7.32 38.87 5.25
CA GLU A 186 -7.61 38.83 6.69
C GLU A 186 -8.95 38.16 7.02
N GLU A 187 -9.97 38.35 6.17
CA GLU A 187 -11.30 37.75 6.33
C GLU A 187 -11.27 36.20 6.26
N ALA A 188 -10.47 35.64 5.36
CA ALA A 188 -10.35 34.19 5.20
C ALA A 188 -9.43 33.59 6.27
N GLU A 189 -8.42 34.34 6.72
CA GLU A 189 -7.63 33.96 7.89
C GLU A 189 -8.52 33.93 9.16
N HIS A 190 -9.44 34.88 9.31
CA HIS A 190 -10.38 34.93 10.44
C HIS A 190 -11.39 33.77 10.41
N ALA A 191 -11.96 33.45 9.24
CA ALA A 191 -12.89 32.34 9.08
C ALA A 191 -12.24 30.97 9.38
N LEU A 192 -10.99 30.76 8.94
CA LEU A 192 -10.25 29.51 9.19
C LEU A 192 -9.82 29.37 10.66
N ARG A 193 -9.42 30.47 11.31
CA ARG A 193 -9.11 30.46 12.75
C ARG A 193 -10.34 30.17 13.61
N GLY A 194 -11.53 30.67 13.22
CA GLY A 194 -12.79 30.35 13.88
C GLY A 194 -13.10 28.85 13.86
N LEU A 195 -12.81 28.17 12.76
CA LEU A 195 -13.01 26.72 12.61
C LEU A 195 -12.02 25.86 13.38
N ALA A 196 -10.77 26.30 13.46
CA ALA A 196 -9.74 25.62 14.24
C ALA A 196 -10.12 25.50 15.73
N SER A 197 -10.84 26.51 16.23
CA SER A 197 -11.31 26.54 17.62
C SER A 197 -12.49 25.59 17.93
N LEU A 198 -13.16 25.04 16.92
CA LEU A 198 -14.40 24.26 17.09
C LEU A 198 -14.22 22.74 16.92
N ASP A 199 -13.29 22.29 16.07
CA ASP A 199 -13.22 20.89 15.63
C ASP A 199 -11.86 20.21 15.86
N GLY A 200 -11.03 20.73 16.77
CA GLY A 200 -9.72 20.15 17.08
C GLY A 200 -8.68 20.31 15.95
N TRP A 201 -8.86 21.29 15.06
CA TRP A 201 -7.87 21.60 14.03
C TRP A 201 -6.81 22.56 14.59
N CYS A 202 -5.56 22.37 14.20
CA CYS A 202 -4.46 23.27 14.53
C CYS A 202 -4.10 24.12 13.31
N THR A 203 -3.97 25.43 13.48
CA THR A 203 -3.54 26.34 12.40
C THR A 203 -2.14 26.85 12.64
N ARG A 204 -1.27 26.76 11.64
CA ARG A 204 0.01 27.48 11.57
C ARG A 204 0.00 28.44 10.39
N LYS A 205 0.55 29.63 10.61
CA LYS A 205 0.82 30.58 9.52
C LYS A 205 2.15 30.17 8.89
N GLY A 206 2.15 29.87 7.60
CA GLY A 206 3.36 29.53 6.88
C GLY A 206 3.99 30.80 6.32
N ASP A 207 5.26 31.05 6.64
CA ASP A 207 6.01 32.11 5.98
C ASP A 207 6.24 31.71 4.53
N SER A 208 5.78 32.54 3.59
CA SER A 208 6.12 32.38 2.17
C SER A 208 7.63 32.56 2.00
N ALA A 209 8.35 31.45 1.79
CA ALA A 209 9.69 31.50 1.24
C ALA A 209 9.60 32.17 -0.14
N GLY A 210 10.27 33.31 -0.28
CA GLY A 210 10.32 34.09 -1.52
C GLY A 210 11.00 33.36 -2.68
#